data_AF-A0A6P0YAR7-F1
#
_entry.id   AF-A0A6P0YAR7-F1
#
_cell.length_a   1.000
_cell.length_b   1.000
_cell.length_c   1.000
_cell.angle_alpha   90.00
_cell.angle_beta   90.00
_cell.angle_gamma   90.00
#
_symmetry.space_group_name_H-M   'P 1'
#
loop_
_entity.id
_entity.type
_entity.pdbx_description
1 polymer ?
#
loop_
_entity_poly.entity_id
_entity_poly.type
_entity_poly.pdbx_seq_one_letter_code
_entity_poly.pdbx_strand_id
1 'polypeptide(L)' 'MDSQPQVQQQKIPDAQIDLRGTPCPINFVKTKLHLEKMMPGEILEVWLDQGEPIEQV' A
#
# COMPACT_ATOMS: atom_id res chain seq x y z
N MET A 1 -8.80 -10.77 -35.14
CA MET A 1 -7.76 -9.81 -34.71
C MET A 1 -8.51 -8.57 -34.23
N ASP A 2 -8.00 -7.90 -33.20
CA ASP A 2 -8.66 -6.86 -32.40
C ASP A 2 -9.52 -7.36 -31.23
N SER A 3 -8.84 -7.63 -30.12
CA SER A 3 -9.43 -7.53 -28.80
C SER A 3 -8.47 -6.73 -27.94
N GLN A 4 -8.79 -5.44 -27.81
CA GLN A 4 -8.02 -4.44 -27.09
C GLN A 4 -7.91 -4.83 -25.60
N PRO A 5 -6.72 -4.71 -24.96
CA PRO A 5 -6.60 -4.93 -23.53
C PRO A 5 -7.29 -3.78 -22.79
N GLN A 6 -8.23 -4.14 -21.92
CA GLN A 6 -8.98 -3.19 -21.09
C GLN A 6 -8.00 -2.48 -20.14
N VAL A 7 -7.84 -1.17 -20.33
CA VAL A 7 -7.03 -0.30 -19.48
C VAL A 7 -7.71 -0.25 -18.11
N GLN A 8 -7.08 -0.90 -17.12
CA GLN A 8 -7.55 -0.94 -15.74
C GLN A 8 -7.60 0.50 -15.20
N GLN A 9 -8.75 0.88 -14.65
CA GLN A 9 -9.01 2.20 -14.08
C GLN A 9 -7.88 2.60 -13.12
N GLN A 10 -7.11 3.62 -13.50
CA GLN A 10 -6.08 4.21 -12.66
C GLN A 10 -6.76 4.88 -11.46
N LYS A 11 -6.90 4.13 -10.36
CA LYS A 11 -7.23 4.70 -9.05
C LYS A 11 -6.03 5.54 -8.61
N ILE A 12 -6.17 6.86 -8.71
CA ILE A 12 -5.20 7.80 -8.14
C ILE A 12 -5.29 7.64 -6.62
N PRO A 13 -4.21 7.28 -5.93
CA PRO A 13 -4.24 7.18 -4.47
C PRO A 13 -4.35 8.58 -3.85
N ASP A 14 -5.17 8.71 -2.82
CA ASP A 14 -5.36 9.96 -2.08
C ASP A 14 -4.14 10.27 -1.18
N ALA A 15 -3.44 9.22 -0.76
CA ALA A 15 -2.20 9.31 0.01
C ALA A 15 -1.23 8.20 -0.40
N GLN A 16 0.07 8.48 -0.28
CA GLN A 16 1.14 7.53 -0.53
C GLN A 16 2.11 7.53 0.65
N ILE A 17 2.54 6.34 1.09
CA ILE A 17 3.57 6.17 2.11
C ILE A 17 4.62 5.15 1.66
N ASP A 18 5.88 5.54 1.74
CA ASP A 18 7.02 4.68 1.47
C ASP A 18 7.54 4.07 2.77
N LEU A 19 7.43 2.75 2.88
CA LEU A 19 7.86 1.96 4.03
C LEU A 19 8.93 0.93 3.65
N ARG A 20 9.56 1.10 2.47
CA ARG A 20 10.78 0.38 2.10
C ARG A 20 11.87 0.61 3.16
N GLY A 21 12.58 -0.45 3.54
CA GLY A 21 13.59 -0.49 4.60
C GLY A 21 13.02 -0.47 6.02
N THR A 22 11.70 -0.39 6.19
CA THR A 22 11.06 -0.43 7.51
C THR A 22 10.76 -1.89 7.89
N PRO A 23 11.39 -2.44 8.94
CA PRO A 23 11.13 -3.82 9.35
C PRO A 23 9.70 -4.00 9.90
N CYS A 24 9.19 -5.22 9.80
CA CYS A 24 8.00 -5.65 10.54
C CYS A 24 8.31 -5.61 12.07
N PRO A 25 7.38 -5.21 12.95
CA PRO A 25 5.98 -4.79 12.72
C PRO A 25 5.80 -3.29 12.49
N ILE A 26 6.89 -2.52 12.41
CA ILE A 26 6.83 -1.06 12.33
C ILE A 26 6.11 -0.60 11.05
N ASN A 27 6.30 -1.31 9.94
CA ASN A 27 5.59 -1.02 8.69
C ASN A 27 4.07 -1.16 8.86
N PHE A 28 3.59 -2.23 9.49
CA PHE A 28 2.19 -2.48 9.74
C PHE A 28 1.58 -1.42 10.66
N VAL A 29 2.26 -1.10 11.76
CA VAL A 29 1.80 -0.09 12.71
C VAL A 29 1.69 1.28 12.02
N LYS A 30 2.70 1.69 11.23
CA LYS A 30 2.66 2.96 10.50
C LYS A 30 1.52 3.01 9.49
N THR A 31 1.34 1.95 8.70
CA THR A 31 0.23 1.85 7.75
C THR A 31 -1.12 1.95 8.47
N LYS A 32 -1.30 1.19 9.55
CA LYS A 32 -2.55 1.20 10.33
C LYS A 32 -2.86 2.57 10.91
N LEU A 33 -1.87 3.22 11.55
CA LEU A 33 -2.03 4.57 12.11
C LEU A 33 -2.33 5.62 11.04
N HIS A 34 -1.88 5.40 9.79
CA HIS A 34 -2.22 6.27 8.68
C HIS A 34 -3.67 6.06 8.24
N LEU A 35 -4.08 4.79 8.07
CA LEU A 35 -5.47 4.43 7.73
C LEU A 35 -6.48 4.90 8.78
N GLU A 36 -6.13 4.85 10.08
CA GLU A 36 -7.00 5.34 11.16
C GLU A 36 -7.23 6.86 11.10
N LYS A 37 -6.36 7.60 10.42
CA LYS A 37 -6.48 9.05 10.21
C LYS A 37 -7.16 9.42 8.90
N MET A 38 -7.33 8.47 7.99
CA MET A 38 -7.94 8.66 6.68
C MET A 38 -9.46 8.52 6.75
N MET A 39 -10.14 9.15 5.80
CA MET A 39 -11.58 9.03 5.66
C MET A 39 -11.96 7.72 4.97
N PRO A 40 -13.11 7.12 5.32
CA PRO A 40 -13.62 5.95 4.62
C PRO A 40 -13.82 6.25 3.12
N GLY A 41 -13.21 5.43 2.27
CA GLY A 41 -13.27 5.59 0.81
C GLY A 41 -11.98 6.14 0.19
N GLU A 42 -11.08 6.69 1.00
CA GLU A 42 -9.76 7.10 0.54
C GLU A 42 -8.84 5.89 0.30
N ILE A 43 -7.94 6.04 -0.67
CA ILE A 43 -7.00 5.00 -1.08
C ILE A 43 -5.60 5.40 -0.61
N LEU A 44 -5.01 4.54 0.22
CA LEU A 44 -3.60 4.65 0.63
C LEU A 44 -2.74 3.70 -0.21
N GLU A 45 -1.76 4.26 -0.92
CA GLU A 45 -0.71 3.50 -1.57
C GLU A 45 0.47 3.29 -0.62
N VAL A 46 0.86 2.03 -0.38
CA VAL A 46 1.94 1.66 0.53
C VAL A 46 3.04 0.95 -0.25
N TRP A 47 4.25 1.51 -0.25
CA TRP A 47 5.40 0.90 -0.89
C TRP A 47 6.19 0.11 0.14
N LEU A 48 6.36 -1.18 -0.10
CA LEU A 48 7.11 -2.11 0.75
C LEU A 48 8.26 -2.70 -0.05
N ASP A 49 9.37 -2.97 0.62
CA ASP A 49 10.48 -3.69 -0.02
C ASP A 49 10.10 -5.17 -0.19
N GLN A 50 10.71 -5.84 -1.17
CA GLN A 50 10.67 -7.31 -1.31
C GLN A 50 11.49 -8.04 -0.23
N GLY A 51 11.70 -7.39 0.93
CA GLY A 51 12.36 -8.02 2.06
C GLY A 51 11.49 -9.15 2.62
N GLU A 52 12.12 -10.27 2.97
CA GLU A 52 11.44 -11.43 3.56
C GLU A 52 10.56 -10.96 4.74
N PRO A 53 9.28 -11.34 4.80
CA PRO A 53 8.44 -11.07 5.95
C PRO A 53 9.09 -11.71 7.17
N ILE A 54 9.58 -10.89 8.10
CA ILE A 54 10.07 -11.38 9.38
C ILE A 54 8.82 -11.93 10.09
N GLU A 55 8.75 -13.26 10.25
CA GLU A 55 7.64 -13.92 10.94
C GLU A 55 7.40 -13.21 12.28
N GLN A 56 6.19 -12.69 12.45
CA GLN A 56 5.74 -12.20 13.74
C GLN A 56 5.32 -13.43 14.55
N VAL A 57 6.18 -13.87 15.47
CA VAL A 57 5.85 -14.87 16.50
C VAL A 57 4.85 -14.33 17.52
#